data_AF-A0A0F9XDN9-F1
#
_entry.id   AF-A0A0F9XDN9-F1
#
_cell.length_a   1.000
_cell.length_b   1.000
_cell.length_c   1.000
_cell.angle_alpha   90.00
_cell.angle_beta   90.00
_cell.angle_gamma   90.00
#
_symmetry.space_group_name_H-M   'P 1'
#
loop_
_entity.id
_entity.type
_entity.pdbx_description
1 polymer ?
#
loop_
_entity_poly.entity_id
_entity_poly.type
_entity_poly.pdbx_seq_one_letter_code
_entity_poly.pdbx_strand_id
1 'polypeptide(L)'
;MPSSVAENKAEISAFITPVFLSVLLGRSGFEIGRILLKGTPNTFEESWNMICLHPLLRMWWSECLFGLKCLGIDSNGEHSTVKIQFHWMPMNSVRPHQIVEPPYDKATSAMLESMASDVQEGYFHGLQSGQTFEIQLPSEEDAEKMKAALDVQWVAVRLAALSGAARSWEWGLGNDLYEDGDDNGAYDTSDVEEEE
;
A
#
# COMPACT_ATOMS: atom_id res chain seq x y z
N MET A 1 13.86 -34.20 -6.70
CA MET A 1 13.92 -32.94 -5.92
C MET A 1 12.62 -32.20 -6.14
N PRO A 2 11.83 -31.89 -5.10
CA PRO A 2 10.67 -31.03 -5.27
C PRO A 2 11.15 -29.64 -5.66
N SER A 3 10.54 -29.04 -6.70
CA SER A 3 10.98 -27.75 -7.22
C SER A 3 10.60 -26.64 -6.24
N SER A 4 11.49 -25.66 -6.06
CA SER A 4 11.30 -24.42 -5.29
C SER A 4 9.97 -23.69 -5.58
N VAL A 5 9.36 -23.97 -6.74
CA VAL A 5 8.05 -23.47 -7.15
C VAL A 5 6.90 -23.99 -6.27
N ALA A 6 6.99 -25.21 -5.74
CA ALA A 6 5.98 -25.80 -4.87
C ALA A 6 6.05 -25.25 -3.44
N GLU A 7 7.25 -24.98 -2.93
CA GLU A 7 7.50 -24.36 -1.62
C GLU A 7 7.05 -22.89 -1.61
N ASN A 8 7.39 -22.13 -2.66
CA ASN A 8 6.95 -20.74 -2.81
C ASN A 8 5.42 -20.61 -2.93
N LYS A 9 4.73 -21.59 -3.55
CA LYS A 9 3.26 -21.62 -3.62
C LYS A 9 2.60 -21.87 -2.25
N ALA A 10 3.23 -22.68 -1.40
CA ALA A 10 2.71 -22.99 -0.06
C ALA A 10 2.86 -21.78 0.88
N GLU A 11 3.96 -21.03 0.79
CA GLU A 11 4.18 -19.79 1.56
C GLU A 11 3.23 -18.66 1.12
N ILE A 12 3.05 -18.46 -0.19
CA ILE A 12 2.11 -17.47 -0.71
C ILE A 12 0.67 -17.85 -0.30
N SER A 13 0.30 -19.12 -0.32
CA SER A 13 -1.00 -19.59 0.16
C SER A 13 -1.24 -19.26 1.64
N ALA A 14 -0.20 -19.26 2.49
CA ALA A 14 -0.32 -18.93 3.90
C ALA A 14 -0.63 -17.44 4.12
N PHE A 15 -0.07 -16.54 3.31
CA PHE A 15 -0.38 -15.11 3.34
C PHE A 15 -1.78 -14.77 2.83
N ILE A 16 -2.33 -15.60 1.95
CA ILE A 16 -3.69 -15.42 1.39
C ILE A 16 -4.73 -16.25 2.19
N THR A 17 -4.32 -16.98 3.25
CA THR A 17 -5.30 -17.72 4.04
C THR A 17 -6.27 -16.77 4.75
N PRO A 18 -7.57 -17.13 4.84
CA PRO A 18 -8.58 -16.33 5.53
C PRO A 18 -8.20 -15.96 6.97
N VAL A 19 -7.36 -16.78 7.62
CA VAL A 19 -6.92 -16.59 9.01
C VAL A 19 -5.97 -15.39 9.13
N PHE A 20 -4.96 -15.28 8.26
CA PHE A 20 -4.03 -14.15 8.27
C PHE A 20 -4.75 -12.83 8.01
N LEU A 21 -5.61 -12.80 6.99
CA LEU A 21 -6.45 -11.64 6.70
C LEU A 21 -7.46 -11.36 7.82
N SER A 22 -8.00 -12.35 8.52
CA SER A 22 -8.90 -12.13 9.66
C SER A 22 -8.20 -11.54 10.88
N VAL A 23 -6.93 -11.89 11.12
CA VAL A 23 -6.12 -11.31 12.19
C VAL A 23 -5.72 -9.87 11.84
N LEU A 24 -5.34 -9.64 10.58
CA LEU A 24 -4.86 -8.36 10.10
C LEU A 24 -6.00 -7.33 9.91
N LEU A 25 -7.13 -7.77 9.33
CA LEU A 25 -8.29 -6.92 9.00
C LEU A 25 -9.40 -6.98 10.05
N GLY A 26 -9.32 -7.92 11.00
CA GLY A 26 -10.27 -8.06 12.10
C GLY A 26 -11.73 -8.08 11.64
N ARG A 27 -12.55 -7.25 12.29
CA ARG A 27 -13.97 -7.08 11.99
C ARG A 27 -14.21 -6.53 10.56
N SER A 28 -13.28 -5.73 10.02
CA SER A 28 -13.40 -5.16 8.69
C SER A 28 -13.22 -6.21 7.60
N GLY A 29 -12.37 -7.23 7.83
CA GLY A 29 -12.25 -8.39 6.94
C GLY A 29 -13.54 -9.22 6.87
N PHE A 30 -14.24 -9.39 7.99
CA PHE A 30 -15.55 -10.05 8.02
C PHE A 30 -16.59 -9.28 7.20
N GLU A 31 -16.64 -7.95 7.35
CA GLU A 31 -17.58 -7.10 6.60
C GLU A 31 -17.32 -7.12 5.09
N ILE A 32 -16.06 -7.04 4.66
CA ILE A 32 -15.70 -7.19 3.24
C ILE A 32 -16.09 -8.57 2.71
N GLY A 33 -15.85 -9.63 3.49
CA GLY A 33 -16.31 -10.98 3.15
C GLY A 33 -17.84 -11.05 2.99
N ARG A 34 -18.59 -10.41 3.89
CA ARG A 34 -20.06 -10.32 3.81
C ARG A 34 -20.51 -9.59 2.55
N ILE A 35 -19.87 -8.49 2.19
CA ILE A 35 -20.16 -7.72 0.97
C ILE A 35 -19.92 -8.59 -0.28
N LEU A 36 -18.77 -9.26 -0.35
CA LEU A 36 -18.41 -10.16 -1.46
C LEU A 36 -19.38 -11.34 -1.60
N LEU A 37 -19.81 -11.95 -0.50
CA LEU A 37 -20.71 -13.09 -0.50
C LEU A 37 -22.15 -12.75 -0.92
N LYS A 38 -22.59 -11.52 -0.67
CA LYS A 38 -23.94 -11.04 -1.00
C LYS A 38 -24.01 -10.26 -2.31
N GLY A 39 -22.88 -9.75 -2.77
CA GLY A 39 -22.77 -8.85 -3.90
C GLY A 39 -22.63 -9.57 -5.25
N THR A 40 -22.77 -8.78 -6.30
CA THR A 40 -22.33 -9.14 -7.66
C THR A 40 -20.84 -8.80 -7.83
N PRO A 41 -20.16 -9.24 -8.90
CA PRO A 41 -18.74 -8.90 -9.12
C PRO A 41 -18.43 -7.40 -9.06
N ASN A 42 -19.40 -6.54 -9.35
CA ASN A 42 -19.27 -5.08 -9.35
C ASN A 42 -19.73 -4.44 -8.03
N THR A 43 -19.89 -5.21 -6.96
CA THR A 43 -20.44 -4.70 -5.69
C THR A 43 -19.62 -3.59 -5.03
N PHE A 44 -18.37 -3.38 -5.45
CA PHE A 44 -17.48 -2.31 -4.99
C PHE A 44 -17.47 -1.08 -5.91
N GLU A 45 -18.15 -1.14 -7.06
CA GLU A 45 -18.27 -0.03 -8.03
C GLU A 45 -19.48 0.85 -7.68
N GLU A 46 -19.56 1.24 -6.42
CA GLU A 46 -20.70 1.98 -5.86
C GLU A 46 -20.22 3.27 -5.21
N SER A 47 -21.13 4.25 -5.09
CA SER A 47 -20.81 5.58 -4.58
C SER A 47 -20.23 5.57 -3.15
N TRP A 48 -20.59 4.58 -2.33
CA TRP A 48 -20.05 4.39 -0.99
C TRP A 48 -18.57 3.98 -0.97
N ASN A 49 -18.00 3.56 -2.11
CA ASN A 49 -16.59 3.19 -2.24
C ASN A 49 -15.82 4.15 -3.16
N MET A 50 -16.37 5.34 -3.45
CA MET A 50 -15.75 6.32 -4.33
C MET A 50 -15.42 7.60 -3.57
N ILE A 51 -14.19 8.09 -3.75
CA ILE A 51 -13.72 9.35 -3.14
C ILE A 51 -13.24 10.28 -4.26
N CYS A 52 -13.79 11.49 -4.29
CA CYS A 52 -13.34 12.53 -5.21
C CYS A 52 -12.06 13.18 -4.69
N LEU A 53 -10.97 13.04 -5.44
CA LEU A 53 -9.67 13.60 -5.11
C LEU A 53 -9.19 14.52 -6.24
N HIS A 54 -8.36 15.51 -5.88
CA HIS A 54 -7.58 16.25 -6.86
C HIS A 54 -6.71 15.28 -7.68
N PRO A 55 -6.48 15.49 -9.00
CA PRO A 55 -5.71 14.56 -9.83
C PRO A 55 -4.35 14.14 -9.26
N LEU A 56 -3.60 15.09 -8.68
CA LEU A 56 -2.32 14.79 -7.99
C LEU A 56 -2.51 13.89 -6.76
N LEU A 57 -3.53 14.15 -5.95
CA LEU A 57 -3.84 13.31 -4.78
C LEU A 57 -4.27 11.92 -5.22
N ARG A 58 -5.04 11.78 -6.30
CA ARG A 58 -5.40 10.47 -6.84
C ARG A 58 -4.16 9.65 -7.22
N MET A 59 -3.20 10.28 -7.91
CA MET A 59 -1.94 9.64 -8.28
C MET A 59 -1.09 9.27 -7.05
N TRP A 60 -0.96 10.18 -6.07
CA TRP A 60 -0.22 9.87 -4.84
C TRP A 60 -0.90 8.78 -4.00
N TRP A 61 -2.22 8.69 -4.02
CA TRP A 61 -2.96 7.63 -3.34
C TRP A 61 -2.72 6.27 -3.99
N SER A 62 -2.67 6.20 -5.33
CA SER A 62 -2.29 4.96 -6.04
C SER A 62 -0.87 4.52 -5.75
N GLU A 63 0.01 5.46 -5.38
CA GLU A 63 1.41 5.19 -5.02
C GLU A 63 1.62 4.98 -3.52
N CYS A 64 0.54 4.86 -2.74
CA CYS A 64 0.56 4.63 -1.29
C CYS A 64 1.33 5.70 -0.49
N LEU A 65 1.43 6.92 -1.02
CA LEU A 65 2.14 8.05 -0.38
C LEU A 65 1.36 8.66 0.79
N PHE A 66 0.05 8.41 0.84
CA PHE A 66 -0.80 8.72 1.98
C PHE A 66 -1.89 7.66 2.12
N GLY A 67 -2.46 7.57 3.31
CA GLY A 67 -3.59 6.72 3.63
C GLY A 67 -4.73 7.50 4.28
N LEU A 68 -5.93 6.95 4.19
CA LEU A 68 -7.12 7.49 4.82
C LEU A 68 -7.57 6.54 5.93
N LYS A 69 -7.47 6.99 7.19
CA LYS A 69 -7.90 6.21 8.35
C LYS A 69 -9.35 6.55 8.69
N CYS A 70 -10.23 5.56 8.76
CA CYS A 70 -11.57 5.75 9.30
C CYS A 70 -11.52 5.90 10.83
N LEU A 71 -12.09 6.98 11.36
CA LEU A 71 -12.20 7.23 12.80
C LEU A 71 -13.50 6.68 13.40
N GLY A 72 -14.56 6.57 12.58
CA GLY A 72 -15.86 6.12 13.01
C GLY A 72 -16.99 6.58 12.10
N ILE A 73 -18.21 6.19 12.48
CA ILE A 73 -19.46 6.56 11.83
C ILE A 73 -20.31 7.28 12.88
N ASP A 74 -20.81 8.45 12.54
CA ASP A 74 -21.80 9.18 13.33
C ASP A 74 -23.14 9.15 12.58
N SER A 75 -24.15 8.50 13.18
CA SER A 75 -25.49 8.37 12.60
C SER A 75 -26.42 9.44 13.19
N ASN A 76 -26.92 10.35 12.35
CA ASN A 76 -27.86 11.41 12.77
C ASN A 76 -29.33 11.08 12.43
N GLY A 77 -29.64 9.83 12.05
CA GLY A 77 -31.00 9.34 11.76
C GLY A 77 -31.49 9.59 10.33
N GLU A 78 -31.03 10.66 9.67
CA GLU A 78 -31.35 10.95 8.25
C GLU A 78 -30.17 10.63 7.31
N HIS A 79 -28.95 10.90 7.77
CA HIS A 79 -27.70 10.58 7.08
C HIS A 79 -26.68 10.00 8.06
N SER A 80 -25.75 9.23 7.52
CA SER A 80 -24.61 8.70 8.26
C SER A 80 -23.32 9.40 7.81
N THR A 81 -22.53 9.86 8.76
CA THR A 81 -21.29 10.59 8.49
C THR A 81 -20.09 9.70 8.83
N VAL A 82 -19.26 9.42 7.83
CA VAL A 82 -17.98 8.73 8.02
C VAL A 82 -16.90 9.78 8.25
N LYS A 83 -16.25 9.72 9.42
CA LYS A 83 -15.11 10.57 9.75
C LYS A 83 -13.83 9.91 9.30
N ILE A 84 -13.10 10.57 8.41
CA ILE A 84 -11.80 10.10 7.91
C ILE A 84 -10.70 11.03 8.37
N GLN A 85 -9.53 10.45 8.63
CA GLN A 85 -8.32 11.17 8.98
C GLN A 85 -7.25 10.89 7.93
N PHE A 86 -6.71 11.96 7.37
CA PHE A 86 -5.62 11.91 6.42
C PHE A 86 -4.31 11.65 7.13
N HIS A 87 -3.48 10.78 6.57
CA HIS A 87 -2.13 10.50 7.05
C HIS A 87 -1.19 10.37 5.88
N TRP A 88 -0.18 11.23 5.82
CA TRP A 88 0.96 10.96 4.96
C TRP A 88 1.72 9.72 5.45
N MET A 89 2.15 8.88 4.51
CA MET A 89 2.91 7.69 4.85
C MET A 89 4.40 8.01 5.01
N PRO A 90 5.08 7.32 5.94
CA PRO A 90 6.53 7.38 6.03
C PRO A 90 7.15 6.81 4.76
N MET A 91 8.29 7.35 4.37
CA MET A 91 9.03 6.85 3.21
C MET A 91 10.10 5.87 3.65
N ASN A 92 10.17 4.73 2.98
CA ASN A 92 11.29 3.82 3.14
C ASN A 92 12.35 4.11 2.08
N SER A 93 13.61 4.28 2.48
CA SER A 93 14.74 4.42 1.55
C SER A 93 15.20 3.07 0.97
N VAL A 94 14.71 1.95 1.50
CA VAL A 94 14.97 0.59 0.99
C VAL A 94 14.09 0.34 -0.23
N ARG A 95 14.71 -0.07 -1.35
CA ARG A 95 13.97 -0.42 -2.57
C ARG A 95 13.31 -1.80 -2.42
N PRO A 96 12.10 -2.04 -2.97
CA PRO A 96 11.43 -3.35 -2.90
C PRO A 96 12.26 -4.52 -3.43
N HIS A 97 13.12 -4.26 -4.42
CA HIS A 97 13.96 -5.26 -5.08
C HIS A 97 15.39 -5.30 -4.52
N GLN A 98 15.67 -4.55 -3.45
CA GLN A 98 16.98 -4.54 -2.84
C GLN A 98 17.29 -5.90 -2.21
N ILE A 99 18.37 -6.52 -2.65
CA ILE A 99 18.83 -7.79 -2.12
C ILE A 99 19.35 -7.57 -0.70
N VAL A 100 18.88 -8.41 0.22
CA VAL A 100 19.37 -8.45 1.59
C VAL A 100 20.42 -9.56 1.68
N GLU A 101 21.61 -9.24 2.17
CA GLU A 101 22.64 -10.24 2.46
C GLU A 101 22.47 -10.81 3.87
N PRO A 102 22.80 -12.10 4.09
CA PRO A 102 22.84 -12.67 5.43
C PRO A 102 23.78 -11.88 6.37
N PRO A 103 23.44 -11.72 7.66
CA PRO A 103 22.34 -12.37 8.36
C PRO A 103 21.02 -11.57 8.33
N TYR A 104 19.92 -12.27 8.05
CA TYR A 104 18.59 -11.69 7.81
C TYR A 104 17.85 -11.21 9.06
N ASP A 105 18.33 -11.57 10.25
CA ASP A 105 17.74 -11.21 11.54
C ASP A 105 17.66 -9.68 11.73
N LYS A 106 18.61 -8.94 11.14
CA LYS A 106 18.66 -7.48 11.21
C LYS A 106 17.92 -6.77 10.08
N ALA A 107 17.50 -7.49 9.04
CA ALA A 107 16.92 -6.90 7.84
C ALA A 107 15.59 -6.17 8.12
N THR A 108 14.77 -6.76 9.00
CA THR A 108 13.49 -6.16 9.41
C THR A 108 13.71 -4.90 10.25
N SER A 109 14.66 -4.91 11.18
CA SER A 109 15.04 -3.73 11.96
C SER A 109 15.61 -2.63 11.07
N ALA A 110 16.48 -2.96 10.13
CA ALA A 110 17.04 -2.01 9.17
C ALA A 110 15.94 -1.37 8.30
N MET A 111 14.95 -2.15 7.85
CA MET A 111 13.80 -1.66 7.09
C MET A 111 12.90 -0.71 7.89
N LEU A 112 12.81 -0.89 9.21
CA LEU A 112 12.07 0.00 10.10
C LEU A 112 12.86 1.27 10.43
N GLU A 113 14.17 1.14 10.63
CA GLU A 113 15.08 2.26 10.91
C GLU A 113 15.26 3.19 9.70
N SER A 114 15.16 2.65 8.48
CA SER A 114 15.23 3.41 7.23
C SER A 114 13.97 4.24 6.92
N MET A 115 12.93 4.13 7.74
CA MET A 115 11.71 4.89 7.58
C MET A 115 11.94 6.35 7.98
N ALA A 116 12.03 7.24 7.00
CA ALA A 116 12.03 8.67 7.24
C ALA A 116 10.59 9.15 7.46
N SER A 117 10.35 9.79 8.61
CA SER A 117 9.05 10.40 8.94
C SER A 117 8.86 11.76 8.26
N ASP A 118 9.94 12.40 7.78
CA ASP A 118 9.98 13.87 7.66
C ASP A 118 10.15 14.43 6.22
N VAL A 119 10.19 13.60 5.16
CA VAL A 119 10.43 14.10 3.78
C VAL A 119 9.19 14.78 3.15
N GLN A 120 8.25 15.27 3.96
CA GLN A 120 6.98 15.85 3.48
C GLN A 120 6.99 17.38 3.37
N GLU A 121 8.02 18.06 3.88
CA GLU A 121 8.11 19.53 3.85
C GLU A 121 8.49 20.04 2.46
N GLY A 122 7.52 20.14 1.54
CA GLY A 122 7.72 20.96 0.35
C GLY A 122 6.64 20.93 -0.72
N TYR A 123 5.91 19.83 -0.87
CA TYR A 123 5.11 19.63 -2.09
C TYR A 123 3.64 20.05 -1.96
N PHE A 124 3.06 20.06 -0.76
CA PHE A 124 1.66 20.46 -0.55
C PHE A 124 1.43 21.06 0.84
N HIS A 125 1.68 22.37 1.01
CA HIS A 125 1.55 23.06 2.31
C HIS A 125 0.14 23.08 2.90
N GLY A 126 -0.89 22.68 2.14
CA GLY A 126 -2.29 22.71 2.57
C GLY A 126 -2.81 21.45 3.26
N LEU A 127 -2.07 20.34 3.24
CA LEU A 127 -2.51 19.06 3.82
C LEU A 127 -1.51 18.53 4.85
N GLN A 128 -2.01 18.28 6.05
CA GLN A 128 -1.21 17.77 7.17
C GLN A 128 -1.76 16.44 7.66
N SER A 129 -0.85 15.54 8.06
CA SER A 129 -1.23 14.31 8.76
C SER A 129 -2.03 14.65 10.01
N GLY A 130 -3.12 13.92 10.22
CA GLY A 130 -4.08 14.16 11.31
C GLY A 130 -5.28 15.01 10.92
N GLN A 131 -5.26 15.69 9.76
CA GLN A 131 -6.40 16.46 9.28
C GLN A 131 -7.60 15.56 9.02
N THR A 132 -8.77 15.98 9.49
CA THR A 132 -10.01 15.20 9.41
C THR A 132 -10.97 15.75 8.38
N PHE A 133 -11.68 14.86 7.71
CA PHE A 133 -12.74 15.16 6.76
C PHE A 133 -13.96 14.30 7.06
N GLU A 134 -15.12 14.78 6.62
CA GLU A 134 -16.40 14.13 6.84
C GLU A 134 -17.02 13.79 5.48
N ILE A 135 -17.47 12.55 5.33
CA ILE A 135 -18.21 12.09 4.15
C ILE A 135 -19.62 11.73 4.60
N GLN A 136 -20.62 12.38 4.03
CA GLN A 136 -22.02 12.09 4.30
C GLN A 136 -22.53 11.03 3.33
N LEU A 137 -23.23 10.04 3.87
CA LEU A 137 -23.83 8.94 3.14
C LEU A 137 -25.32 8.86 3.44
N PRO A 138 -26.13 8.42 2.45
CA PRO A 138 -27.58 8.37 2.57
C PRO A 138 -28.07 7.27 3.51
N SER A 139 -27.29 6.22 3.74
CA SER A 139 -27.66 5.09 4.59
C SER A 139 -26.54 4.70 5.54
N GLU A 140 -26.93 4.14 6.69
CA GLU A 140 -25.99 3.56 7.67
C GLU A 140 -25.29 2.32 7.10
N GLU A 141 -26.00 1.52 6.30
CA GLU A 141 -25.41 0.35 5.64
C GLU A 141 -24.25 0.75 4.71
N ASP A 142 -24.41 1.82 3.94
CA ASP A 142 -23.37 2.32 3.06
C ASP A 142 -22.19 2.90 3.85
N ALA A 143 -22.44 3.52 4.99
CA ALA A 143 -21.38 3.99 5.89
C ALA A 143 -20.58 2.84 6.48
N GLU A 144 -21.23 1.73 6.87
CA GLU A 144 -20.54 0.53 7.32
C GLU A 144 -19.69 -0.10 6.21
N LYS A 145 -20.20 -0.15 4.98
CA LYS A 145 -19.44 -0.64 3.81
C LYS A 145 -18.24 0.25 3.51
N MET A 146 -18.43 1.57 3.48
CA MET A 146 -17.34 2.54 3.26
C MET A 146 -16.27 2.40 4.33
N LYS A 147 -16.67 2.30 5.61
CA LYS A 147 -15.73 2.07 6.71
C LYS A 147 -14.92 0.80 6.50
N ALA A 148 -15.56 -0.31 6.15
CA ALA A 148 -14.86 -1.57 5.93
C ALA A 148 -13.84 -1.46 4.79
N ALA A 149 -14.21 -0.81 3.68
CA ALA A 149 -13.31 -0.58 2.55
C ALA A 149 -12.12 0.32 2.93
N LEU A 150 -12.37 1.43 3.64
CA LEU A 150 -11.33 2.33 4.15
C LEU A 150 -10.37 1.62 5.11
N ASP A 151 -10.89 0.77 6.00
CA ASP A 151 -10.04 0.02 6.94
C ASP A 151 -9.11 -0.95 6.21
N VAL A 152 -9.61 -1.66 5.19
CA VAL A 152 -8.76 -2.53 4.36
C VAL A 152 -7.73 -1.72 3.58
N GLN A 153 -8.16 -0.61 2.98
CA GLN A 153 -7.30 0.29 2.21
C GLN A 153 -6.18 0.87 3.09
N TRP A 154 -6.51 1.28 4.31
CA TRP A 154 -5.57 1.77 5.31
C TRP A 154 -4.49 0.75 5.65
N VAL A 155 -4.87 -0.51 5.88
CA VAL A 155 -3.92 -1.59 6.15
C VAL A 155 -3.02 -1.84 4.93
N ALA A 156 -3.60 -1.91 3.73
CA ALA A 156 -2.86 -2.15 2.50
C ALA A 156 -1.81 -1.07 2.22
N VAL A 157 -2.19 0.21 2.36
CA VAL A 157 -1.27 1.35 2.18
C VAL A 157 -0.12 1.30 3.18
N ARG A 158 -0.40 0.99 4.45
CA ARG A 158 0.65 0.89 5.46
C ARG A 158 1.62 -0.25 5.20
N LEU A 159 1.12 -1.40 4.75
CA LEU A 159 1.98 -2.52 4.35
C LEU A 159 2.87 -2.12 3.17
N ALA A 160 2.31 -1.45 2.17
CA ALA A 160 3.08 -0.97 1.02
C ALA A 160 4.15 0.05 1.43
N ALA A 161 3.82 0.99 2.32
CA ALA A 161 4.79 1.95 2.84
C ALA A 161 5.93 1.28 3.63
N LEU A 162 5.59 0.31 4.48
CA LEU A 162 6.57 -0.43 5.29
C LEU A 162 7.53 -1.24 4.43
N SER A 163 7.02 -1.92 3.40
CA SER A 163 7.82 -2.78 2.52
C SER A 163 8.62 -2.00 1.46
N GLY A 164 8.58 -0.66 1.48
CA GLY A 164 9.18 0.19 0.44
C GLY A 164 8.45 0.13 -0.91
N ALA A 165 7.28 -0.51 -0.98
CA ALA A 165 6.48 -0.58 -2.20
C ALA A 165 5.75 0.74 -2.50
N ALA A 166 5.60 1.61 -1.50
CA ALA A 166 5.23 3.01 -1.74
C ALA A 166 6.36 3.68 -2.55
N ARG A 167 6.02 4.24 -3.72
CA ARG A 167 7.01 4.80 -4.65
C ARG A 167 7.48 6.19 -4.21
N SER A 168 8.64 6.62 -4.72
CA SER A 168 9.20 7.97 -4.48
C SER A 168 8.30 9.08 -5.05
N TRP A 169 8.28 10.26 -4.41
CA TRP A 169 7.59 11.48 -4.89
C TRP A 169 8.02 11.89 -6.30
N GLU A 170 9.21 11.48 -6.72
CA GLU A 170 9.84 11.83 -8.00
C GLU A 170 9.06 11.29 -9.22
N TRP A 171 8.37 10.16 -9.08
CA TRP A 171 7.54 9.57 -10.15
C TRP A 171 6.27 10.39 -10.44
N GLY A 172 5.77 11.13 -9.45
CA GLY A 172 4.56 11.93 -9.58
C GLY A 172 4.74 13.29 -10.26
N LEU A 173 5.98 13.73 -10.49
CA LEU A 173 6.28 15.08 -10.99
C LEU A 173 6.94 15.12 -12.37
N GLY A 174 6.99 13.98 -13.07
CA GLY A 174 7.50 13.93 -14.45
C GLY A 174 9.02 14.04 -14.56
N ASN A 175 9.77 13.51 -13.59
CA ASN A 175 11.22 13.37 -13.70
C ASN A 175 11.60 12.05 -14.39
N ASP A 176 11.30 11.95 -15.69
CA ASP A 176 11.82 10.92 -16.60
C ASP A 176 13.28 11.20 -16.99
N LEU A 177 14.18 11.48 -16.04
CA LEU A 177 15.56 11.84 -16.39
C LEU A 177 16.59 11.15 -15.47
N TYR A 178 17.08 10.01 -15.99
CA TYR A 178 18.37 9.35 -15.75
C TYR A 178 18.62 8.64 -14.41
N GLU A 179 18.67 7.29 -14.47
CA GLU A 179 19.84 6.43 -14.15
C GLU A 179 19.36 5.07 -13.59
N ASP A 180 19.41 4.05 -14.45
CA ASP A 180 20.01 2.79 -14.02
C ASP A 180 21.04 2.43 -15.09
N GLY A 181 22.23 3.00 -14.92
CA GLY A 181 23.42 2.54 -15.62
C GLY A 181 23.79 1.19 -15.04
N ASP A 182 23.46 0.14 -15.77
CA ASP A 182 23.87 -1.22 -15.48
C ASP A 182 25.37 -1.35 -15.82
N ASP A 183 26.24 -0.98 -14.88
CA ASP A 183 27.64 -1.34 -14.85
C ASP A 183 27.88 -2.26 -13.66
N ASN A 184 28.09 -3.55 -13.93
CA ASN A 184 29.25 -4.32 -13.48
C ASN A 184 29.07 -5.81 -13.82
N GLY A 185 29.55 -6.19 -15.01
CA GLY A 185 29.77 -7.57 -15.41
C GLY A 185 31.21 -7.79 -15.84
N ALA A 186 32.14 -7.67 -14.89
CA ALA A 186 33.52 -8.09 -15.08
C ALA A 186 33.59 -9.61 -15.33
N TYR A 187 33.98 -10.02 -16.53
CA TYR A 187 34.61 -11.31 -16.78
C TYR A 187 35.92 -11.08 -17.52
N ASP A 188 36.99 -11.26 -16.76
CA ASP A 188 38.38 -11.22 -17.17
C ASP A 188 38.82 -12.58 -17.73
N THR A 189 39.73 -12.51 -18.70
CA THR A 189 40.73 -13.48 -19.20
C THR A 189 40.38 -14.95 -19.48
N SER A 190 40.54 -15.40 -20.74
CA SER A 190 41.77 -16.06 -21.27
C SER A 190 41.48 -16.93 -22.51
N ASP A 191 42.27 -16.70 -23.56
CA ASP A 191 42.84 -17.63 -24.56
C ASP A 191 42.00 -18.77 -25.15
N VAL A 192 41.80 -18.71 -26.49
CA VAL A 192 42.11 -19.83 -27.40
C VAL A 192 42.64 -19.25 -28.72
N GLU A 193 43.93 -19.48 -28.98
CA GLU A 193 44.56 -19.40 -30.30
C GLU A 193 44.09 -20.53 -31.23
N GLU A 194 44.18 -20.31 -32.55
CA GLU A 194 44.48 -21.23 -33.68
C GLU A 194 43.69 -20.78 -34.93
N GLU A 195 44.35 -20.20 -35.94
CA GLU A 195 44.85 -20.88 -37.18
C GLU A 195 43.69 -21.52 -37.97
N GLU A 196 43.35 -21.17 -39.22
CA GLU A 196 44.07 -20.77 -40.45
C GLU A 196 43.24 -19.77 -41.29
#